data_AF-A0A358QYX4-F1
#
_entry.id   AF-A0A358QYX4-F1
#
_cell.length_a   1.000
_cell.length_b   1.000
_cell.length_c   1.000
_cell.angle_alpha   90.00
_cell.angle_beta   90.00
_cell.angle_gamma   90.00
#
_symmetry.space_group_name_H-M   'P 1'
#
loop_
_entity.id
_entity.type
_entity.pdbx_description
1 polymer ?
#
loop_
_entity_poly.entity_id
_entity_poly.type
_entity_poly.pdbx_seq_one_letter_code
_entity_poly.pdbx_strand_id
1 'polypeptide(L)'
;MIISAGSRNVNLRLLLKSSPFFRPFGDFVCNIGHTVFVPAKNTITVKRGIHMISPQPVTREIFKKRLVDLCLRSGLAGFPKDHVNQHILFKSAVLTIGEPGSLTEREVNEKLIFWLSHISRIKEIDHITLRRRLVDTGYLTRNNDGSCYQVSPSGSGQQLFDHTVDQLDILEVINSGREEIDRRKREYMEKSNSRCKEK
;
A
#
# COMPACT_ATOMS: atom_id res chain seq x y z
N MET A 1 -50.09 -21.90 11.09
CA MET A 1 -50.13 -20.92 9.98
C MET A 1 -50.36 -19.54 10.57
N ILE A 2 -49.33 -18.70 10.64
CA ILE A 2 -49.46 -17.28 11.02
C ILE A 2 -48.67 -16.50 9.97
N ILE A 3 -49.36 -15.61 9.26
CA ILE A 3 -48.85 -14.82 8.14
C ILE A 3 -48.31 -13.51 8.72
N SER A 4 -46.98 -13.31 8.69
CA SER A 4 -46.35 -12.03 8.99
C SER A 4 -46.20 -11.21 7.71
N ALA A 5 -46.96 -10.11 7.61
CA ALA A 5 -46.77 -9.07 6.61
C ALA A 5 -45.72 -8.05 7.13
N GLY A 6 -44.55 -8.03 6.50
CA GLY A 6 -43.48 -7.07 6.77
C GLY A 6 -43.50 -5.90 5.79
N SER A 7 -43.89 -4.72 6.29
CA SER A 7 -43.86 -3.43 5.60
C SER A 7 -42.47 -3.08 5.05
N ARG A 8 -42.39 -2.76 3.76
CA ARG A 8 -41.23 -2.12 3.13
C ARG A 8 -41.43 -0.61 3.16
N ASN A 9 -40.66 0.09 3.98
CA ASN A 9 -40.59 1.55 3.95
C ASN A 9 -39.41 1.94 3.05
N VAL A 10 -39.71 2.37 1.82
CA VAL A 10 -38.75 2.98 0.90
C VAL A 10 -38.72 4.48 1.16
N ASN A 11 -37.63 4.96 1.75
CA ASN A 11 -37.35 6.39 1.87
C ASN A 11 -35.98 6.66 1.24
N LEU A 12 -35.99 6.95 -0.07
CA LEU A 12 -34.85 7.50 -0.79
C LEU A 12 -35.25 8.88 -1.32
N ARG A 13 -34.99 9.90 -0.51
CA ARG A 13 -34.99 11.29 -0.96
C ARG A 13 -33.75 12.01 -0.44
N LEU A 14 -33.07 12.64 -1.40
CA LEU A 14 -32.41 13.94 -1.29
C LEU A 14 -31.09 14.04 -0.49
N LEU A 15 -29.98 14.25 -1.21
CA LEU A 15 -29.26 15.54 -1.30
C LEU A 15 -27.81 15.33 -1.76
N LEU A 16 -27.60 15.29 -3.08
CA LEU A 16 -26.28 15.60 -3.65
C LEU A 16 -26.09 17.11 -3.61
N LYS A 17 -25.44 17.57 -2.53
CA LYS A 17 -24.92 18.93 -2.43
C LYS A 17 -23.65 19.03 -3.28
N SER A 18 -23.75 19.82 -4.33
CA SER A 18 -22.64 20.45 -5.05
C SER A 18 -21.61 21.04 -4.10
N SER A 19 -20.33 20.84 -4.38
CA SER A 19 -19.24 21.63 -3.83
C SER A 19 -18.12 21.76 -4.86
N PRO A 20 -17.93 22.95 -5.46
CA PRO A 20 -16.72 23.29 -6.19
C PRO A 20 -15.71 23.87 -5.19
N PHE A 21 -14.66 23.12 -4.85
CA PHE A 21 -13.54 23.68 -4.10
C PHE A 21 -12.35 23.94 -5.02
N PHE A 22 -12.38 25.15 -5.55
CA PHE A 22 -11.27 25.93 -6.09
C PHE A 22 -10.03 25.78 -5.19
N ARG A 23 -8.88 25.40 -5.74
CA ARG A 23 -7.57 25.75 -5.17
C ARG A 23 -6.76 26.50 -6.22
N PRO A 24 -6.37 27.75 -5.96
CA PRO A 24 -5.49 28.48 -6.86
C PRO A 24 -4.08 27.88 -6.81
N PHE A 25 -3.48 27.75 -7.99
CA PHE A 25 -2.05 27.56 -8.17
C PHE A 25 -1.34 28.77 -7.55
N GLY A 26 -0.68 28.54 -6.42
CA GLY A 26 0.22 29.52 -5.81
C GLY A 26 1.58 29.44 -6.51
N ASP A 27 2.03 30.59 -6.99
CA ASP A 27 3.34 30.86 -7.57
C ASP A 27 4.46 30.40 -6.63
N PHE A 28 5.25 29.43 -7.09
CA PHE A 28 6.49 29.04 -6.43
C PHE A 28 7.63 29.94 -6.95
N VAL A 29 7.70 31.15 -6.42
CA VAL A 29 8.89 32.00 -6.52
C VAL A 29 9.93 31.42 -5.56
N CYS A 30 10.90 30.66 -6.08
CA CYS A 30 12.07 30.29 -5.29
C CYS A 30 13.21 31.25 -5.57
N ASN A 31 13.60 31.91 -4.48
CA ASN A 31 14.55 32.99 -4.38
C ASN A 31 15.97 32.54 -4.72
N ILE A 32 16.69 33.41 -5.42
CA ILE A 32 18.09 33.27 -5.79
C ILE A 32 18.92 33.76 -4.61
N GLY A 33 19.90 32.97 -4.19
CA GLY A 33 21.02 33.44 -3.37
C GLY A 33 21.10 32.79 -1.99
N HIS A 34 22.11 31.94 -1.81
CA HIS A 34 23.30 32.28 -1.01
C HIS A 34 24.17 31.01 -0.92
N THR A 35 25.17 30.93 -1.80
CA THR A 35 26.16 29.84 -1.80
C THR A 35 27.11 30.06 -0.63
N VAL A 36 26.82 29.44 0.51
CA VAL A 36 27.76 29.39 1.64
C VAL A 36 28.73 28.26 1.38
N PHE A 37 30.00 28.63 1.22
CA PHE A 37 31.15 27.76 1.08
C PHE A 37 31.33 26.91 2.35
N VAL A 38 30.99 25.62 2.28
CA VAL A 38 31.21 24.65 3.36
C VAL A 38 32.58 23.99 3.15
N PRO A 39 33.50 24.01 4.12
CA PRO A 39 34.82 23.41 3.99
C PRO A 39 34.75 21.88 3.95
N ALA A 40 35.42 21.33 2.94
CA ALA A 40 35.59 19.91 2.69
C ALA A 40 36.43 19.23 3.77
N LYS A 41 35.83 18.35 4.60
CA LYS A 41 36.48 17.19 5.25
C LYS A 41 35.42 16.16 5.66
N ASN A 42 35.27 15.09 4.87
CA ASN A 42 35.59 13.72 5.27
C ASN A 42 35.03 12.78 4.20
N THR A 43 35.86 12.46 3.21
CA THR A 43 35.57 11.47 2.19
C THR A 43 35.58 10.09 2.87
N ILE A 44 34.44 9.69 3.45
CA ILE A 44 34.20 8.29 3.79
C ILE A 44 34.04 7.59 2.44
N THR A 45 35.17 7.10 1.92
CA THR A 45 35.21 6.13 0.83
C THR A 45 34.56 4.86 1.35
N VAL A 46 33.23 4.82 1.33
CA VAL A 46 32.50 3.55 1.41
C VAL A 46 32.88 2.83 0.13
N LYS A 47 33.87 1.93 0.24
CA LYS A 47 34.14 0.89 -0.75
C LYS A 47 32.81 0.19 -0.99
N ARG A 48 32.06 0.64 -2.00
CA ARG A 48 31.02 -0.16 -2.63
C ARG A 48 31.76 -1.26 -3.37
N GLY A 49 32.24 -2.24 -2.60
CA GLY A 49 32.43 -3.57 -3.13
C GLY A 49 31.10 -3.92 -3.76
N ILE A 50 31.10 -4.12 -5.07
CA ILE A 50 30.02 -4.77 -5.78
C ILE A 50 30.06 -6.20 -5.27
N HIS A 51 29.59 -6.40 -4.03
CA HIS A 51 29.15 -7.71 -3.60
C HIS A 51 28.10 -8.06 -4.64
N MET A 52 28.35 -9.13 -5.38
CA MET A 52 27.29 -9.83 -6.07
C MET A 52 26.32 -10.25 -4.96
N ILE A 53 25.36 -9.38 -4.66
CA ILE A 53 24.25 -9.66 -3.77
C ILE A 53 23.48 -10.70 -4.55
N SER A 54 23.78 -11.98 -4.29
CA SER A 54 22.85 -13.06 -4.58
C SER A 54 21.49 -12.55 -4.09
N PRO A 55 20.46 -12.49 -4.94
CA PRO A 55 19.16 -11.96 -4.54
C PRO A 55 18.63 -12.86 -3.43
N GLN A 56 18.88 -12.44 -2.18
CA GLN A 56 18.38 -13.15 -1.03
C GLN A 56 16.86 -13.00 -1.07
N PRO A 57 16.10 -14.10 -0.98
CA PRO A 57 14.65 -14.02 -1.02
C PRO A 57 14.17 -13.09 0.08
N VAL A 58 13.14 -12.29 -0.23
CA VAL A 58 12.53 -11.38 0.73
C VAL A 58 11.87 -12.23 1.81
N THR A 59 12.47 -12.22 3.00
CA THR A 59 11.95 -12.93 4.16
C THR A 59 10.67 -12.28 4.69
N ARG A 60 9.87 -13.05 5.44
CA ARG A 60 8.62 -12.57 6.06
C ARG A 60 8.80 -11.27 6.85
N GLU A 61 9.91 -11.11 7.59
CA GLU A 61 10.14 -9.95 8.45
C GLU A 61 10.43 -8.69 7.62
N ILE A 62 11.24 -8.85 6.56
CA ILE A 62 11.53 -7.77 5.62
C ILE A 62 10.27 -7.35 4.88
N PHE A 63 9.47 -8.34 4.46
CA PHE A 63 8.18 -8.11 3.81
C PHE A 63 7.24 -7.28 4.70
N LYS A 64 6.99 -7.72 5.94
CA LYS A 64 6.13 -7.00 6.92
C LYS A 64 6.61 -5.57 7.14
N LYS A 65 7.90 -5.40 7.43
CA LYS A 65 8.49 -4.09 7.70
C LYS A 65 8.32 -3.13 6.52
N ARG A 66 8.63 -3.58 5.31
CA ARG A 66 8.51 -2.76 4.09
C ARG A 66 7.06 -2.47 3.75
N LEU A 67 6.16 -3.45 3.89
CA LEU A 67 4.74 -3.27 3.63
C LEU A 67 4.13 -2.19 4.54
N VAL A 68 4.39 -2.26 5.85
CA VAL A 68 3.94 -1.25 6.82
C VAL A 68 4.49 0.14 6.50
N ASP A 69 5.77 0.23 6.13
CA ASP A 69 6.40 1.50 5.75
C ASP A 69 5.79 2.10 4.47
N LEU A 70 5.49 1.27 3.47
CA LEU A 70 4.85 1.69 2.22
C LEU A 70 3.38 2.10 2.42
N CYS A 71 2.61 1.36 3.21
CA CYS A 71 1.17 1.59 3.36
C CYS A 71 0.81 2.67 4.40
N LEU A 72 1.60 2.79 5.48
CA LEU A 72 1.24 3.68 6.60
C LEU A 72 2.12 4.93 6.71
N ARG A 73 3.40 4.84 6.34
CA ARG A 73 4.37 5.94 6.55
C ARG A 73 4.64 6.72 5.29
N SER A 74 4.67 6.02 4.16
CA SER A 74 4.95 6.62 2.87
C SER A 74 3.64 7.24 2.35
N GLY A 75 3.54 8.57 2.40
CA GLY A 75 2.47 9.35 1.76
C GLY A 75 2.61 9.33 0.23
N LEU A 76 2.76 8.14 -0.35
CA LEU A 76 2.97 7.96 -1.76
C LEU A 76 1.74 8.45 -2.50
N ALA A 77 2.00 9.24 -3.52
CA ALA A 77 1.00 9.65 -4.47
C ALA A 77 0.64 8.45 -5.36
N GLY A 78 1.63 7.71 -5.87
CA GLY A 78 1.42 6.52 -6.73
C GLY A 78 2.28 5.30 -6.39
N PHE A 79 2.63 4.51 -7.41
CA PHE A 79 3.44 3.29 -7.23
C PHE A 79 4.88 3.61 -6.78
N PRO A 80 5.48 2.76 -5.92
CA PRO A 80 6.89 2.88 -5.58
C PRO A 80 7.77 2.86 -6.84
N LYS A 81 8.86 3.64 -6.88
CA LYS A 81 9.84 3.59 -7.99
C LYS A 81 10.73 2.34 -7.92
N ASP A 82 10.92 1.82 -6.71
CA ASP A 82 11.73 0.63 -6.46
C ASP A 82 10.97 -0.64 -6.83
N HIS A 83 11.60 -1.47 -7.66
CA HIS A 83 10.99 -2.69 -8.21
C HIS A 83 10.62 -3.69 -7.10
N VAL A 84 11.48 -3.88 -6.09
CA VAL A 84 11.22 -4.80 -4.98
C VAL A 84 10.01 -4.33 -4.18
N ASN A 85 9.90 -3.04 -3.90
CA ASN A 85 8.75 -2.47 -3.19
C ASN A 85 7.45 -2.57 -4.01
N GLN A 86 7.50 -2.44 -5.34
CA GLN A 86 6.34 -2.71 -6.20
C GLN A 86 5.88 -4.16 -6.07
N HIS A 87 6.81 -5.11 -6.14
CA HIS A 87 6.48 -6.53 -5.97
C HIS A 87 5.92 -6.85 -4.57
N ILE A 88 6.43 -6.22 -3.52
CA ILE A 88 5.87 -6.37 -2.16
C ILE A 88 4.40 -5.93 -2.14
N LEU A 89 4.11 -4.81 -2.78
CA LEU A 89 2.74 -4.29 -2.88
C LEU A 89 1.84 -5.25 -3.67
N PHE A 90 2.29 -5.72 -4.84
CA PHE A 90 1.55 -6.68 -5.65
C PHE A 90 1.30 -7.99 -4.92
N LYS A 91 2.32 -8.54 -4.26
CA LYS A 91 2.20 -9.77 -3.46
C LYS A 91 1.19 -9.59 -2.34
N SER A 92 1.20 -8.45 -1.63
CA SER A 92 0.21 -8.19 -0.58
C SER A 92 -1.23 -8.12 -1.10
N ALA A 93 -1.44 -7.56 -2.30
CA ALA A 93 -2.75 -7.52 -2.93
C ALA A 93 -3.24 -8.93 -3.32
N VAL A 94 -2.35 -9.76 -3.87
CA VAL A 94 -2.65 -11.16 -4.23
C VAL A 94 -2.98 -12.00 -3.01
N LEU A 95 -2.24 -11.85 -1.91
CA LEU A 95 -2.53 -12.56 -0.67
C LEU A 95 -3.89 -12.16 -0.08
N THR A 96 -4.33 -10.93 -0.31
CA THR A 96 -5.69 -10.48 0.07
C THR A 96 -6.76 -11.02 -0.87
N ILE A 97 -6.42 -11.28 -2.14
CA ILE A 97 -7.33 -11.98 -3.07
C ILE A 97 -7.58 -13.41 -2.59
N GLY A 98 -6.56 -14.08 -2.05
CA GLY A 98 -6.65 -15.40 -1.44
C GLY A 98 -6.32 -16.53 -2.42
N GLU A 99 -7.05 -17.64 -2.31
CA GLU A 99 -6.70 -18.90 -2.97
C GLU A 99 -6.70 -18.84 -4.51
N PRO A 100 -5.84 -19.66 -5.16
CA PRO A 100 -5.80 -19.79 -6.61
C PRO A 100 -7.04 -20.52 -7.12
N GLY A 101 -8.08 -19.74 -7.46
CA GLY A 101 -9.29 -20.21 -8.13
C GLY A 101 -9.65 -19.34 -9.33
N SER A 102 -10.62 -19.80 -10.12
CA SER A 102 -11.24 -19.00 -11.17
C SER A 102 -12.11 -17.92 -10.53
N LEU A 103 -11.66 -16.68 -10.61
CA LEU A 103 -12.36 -15.50 -10.10
C LEU A 103 -12.97 -14.73 -11.26
N THR A 104 -14.19 -14.25 -11.07
CA THR A 104 -14.80 -13.31 -12.01
C THR A 104 -14.12 -11.93 -11.90
N GLU A 105 -14.22 -11.13 -12.97
CA GLU A 105 -13.75 -9.74 -12.95
C GLU A 105 -14.32 -8.95 -11.75
N ARG A 106 -15.60 -9.16 -11.43
CA ARG A 106 -16.27 -8.47 -10.35
C ARG A 106 -15.65 -8.81 -8.99
N GLU A 107 -15.43 -10.09 -8.72
CA GLU A 107 -14.83 -10.55 -7.46
C GLU A 107 -13.40 -10.01 -7.27
N VAL A 108 -12.60 -10.01 -8.34
CA VAL A 108 -11.25 -9.42 -8.30
C VAL A 108 -11.34 -7.93 -7.98
N ASN A 109 -12.22 -7.20 -8.66
CA ASN A 109 -12.39 -5.77 -8.43
C ASN A 109 -12.82 -5.47 -6.99
N GLU A 110 -13.79 -6.21 -6.45
CA GLU A 110 -14.26 -6.06 -5.06
C GLU A 110 -13.12 -6.26 -4.05
N LYS A 111 -12.31 -7.32 -4.23
CA LYS A 111 -11.16 -7.61 -3.37
C LYS A 111 -10.06 -6.54 -3.49
N LEU A 112 -9.81 -6.02 -4.69
CA LEU A 112 -8.84 -4.94 -4.91
C LEU A 112 -9.30 -3.61 -4.32
N ILE A 113 -10.59 -3.28 -4.43
CA ILE A 113 -11.19 -2.10 -3.79
C ILE A 113 -11.10 -2.22 -2.27
N PHE A 114 -11.39 -3.40 -1.72
CA PHE A 114 -11.21 -3.68 -0.30
C PHE A 114 -9.75 -3.47 0.12
N TRP A 115 -8.79 -4.04 -0.62
CA TRP A 115 -7.36 -3.87 -0.36
C TRP A 115 -6.94 -2.38 -0.42
N LEU A 116 -7.39 -1.64 -1.42
CA LEU A 116 -7.08 -0.21 -1.56
C LEU A 116 -7.68 0.67 -0.45
N SER A 117 -8.82 0.29 0.10
CA SER A 117 -9.49 1.06 1.15
C SER A 117 -9.00 0.71 2.56
N HIS A 118 -8.67 -0.56 2.81
CA HIS A 118 -8.35 -1.06 4.16
C HIS A 118 -6.86 -1.20 4.41
N ILE A 119 -6.06 -1.52 3.39
CA ILE A 119 -4.63 -1.80 3.54
C ILE A 119 -3.81 -0.63 3.01
N SER A 120 -4.02 -0.28 1.73
CA SER A 120 -3.33 0.84 1.12
C SER A 120 -3.93 2.17 1.57
N ARG A 121 -3.09 3.20 1.75
CA ARG A 121 -3.54 4.60 1.84
C ARG A 121 -3.07 5.43 0.65
N ILE A 122 -2.64 4.76 -0.41
CA ILE A 122 -2.12 5.39 -1.63
C ILE A 122 -3.30 5.94 -2.42
N LYS A 123 -3.37 7.26 -2.56
CA LYS A 123 -4.57 7.94 -3.07
C LYS A 123 -4.72 7.91 -4.59
N GLU A 124 -3.63 7.80 -5.36
CA GLU A 124 -3.72 7.87 -6.83
C GLU A 124 -3.77 6.50 -7.51
N ILE A 125 -3.71 5.39 -6.76
CA ILE A 125 -3.80 4.05 -7.36
C ILE A 125 -5.26 3.63 -7.45
N ASP A 126 -5.75 3.51 -8.68
CA ASP A 126 -7.06 2.92 -8.96
C ASP A 126 -6.99 1.38 -9.08
N HIS A 127 -8.08 0.71 -8.69
CA HIS A 127 -8.22 -0.74 -8.74
C HIS A 127 -8.06 -1.30 -10.16
N ILE A 128 -8.47 -0.56 -11.20
CA ILE A 128 -8.29 -0.95 -12.61
C ILE A 128 -6.80 -0.96 -12.96
N THR A 129 -6.07 0.08 -12.55
CA THR A 129 -4.63 0.17 -12.79
C THR A 129 -3.88 -0.92 -12.04
N LEU A 130 -4.25 -1.17 -10.78
CA LEU A 130 -3.67 -2.24 -9.98
C LEU A 130 -3.91 -3.62 -10.61
N ARG A 131 -5.14 -3.91 -11.06
CA ARG A 131 -5.47 -5.15 -11.75
C ARG A 131 -4.61 -5.35 -13.01
N ARG A 132 -4.51 -4.31 -13.85
CA ARG A 132 -3.71 -4.38 -15.08
C ARG A 132 -2.24 -4.66 -14.76
N ARG A 133 -1.67 -3.98 -13.76
CA ARG A 133 -0.30 -4.23 -13.30
C ARG A 133 -0.11 -5.65 -12.79
N LEU A 134 -1.06 -6.20 -12.04
CA LEU A 134 -1.00 -7.59 -11.56
C LEU A 134 -0.99 -8.60 -12.71
N VAL A 135 -1.73 -8.33 -13.79
CA VAL A 135 -1.69 -9.16 -15.00
C VAL A 135 -0.37 -9.00 -15.75
N ASP A 136 0.07 -7.75 -15.98
CA ASP A 136 1.31 -7.45 -16.70
C ASP A 136 2.55 -8.05 -16.00
N THR A 137 2.52 -8.15 -14.68
CA THR A 137 3.61 -8.72 -13.86
C THR A 137 3.47 -10.22 -13.61
N GLY A 138 2.40 -10.84 -14.11
CA GLY A 138 2.19 -12.29 -14.04
C GLY A 138 1.76 -12.82 -12.67
N TYR A 139 1.17 -11.98 -11.81
CA TYR A 139 0.53 -12.43 -10.57
C TYR A 139 -0.92 -12.88 -10.79
N LEU A 140 -1.58 -12.28 -11.79
CA LEU A 140 -2.90 -12.71 -12.25
C LEU A 140 -2.80 -13.15 -13.71
N THR A 141 -3.37 -14.30 -14.04
CA THR A 141 -3.60 -14.72 -15.41
C THR A 141 -5.04 -14.40 -15.78
N ARG A 142 -5.25 -13.98 -17.03
CA ARG A 142 -6.58 -13.72 -17.59
C ARG A 142 -6.88 -14.80 -18.64
N ASN A 143 -8.10 -15.31 -18.66
CA ASN A 143 -8.55 -16.22 -19.72
C ASN A 143 -8.70 -15.49 -21.07
N ASN A 144 -8.70 -16.24 -22.18
CA ASN A 144 -8.83 -15.71 -23.54
C ASN A 144 -10.13 -14.90 -23.74
N ASP A 145 -11.24 -15.34 -23.16
CA ASP A 145 -12.53 -14.63 -23.19
C ASP A 145 -12.51 -13.35 -22.35
N GLY A 146 -11.51 -13.23 -21.48
CA GLY A 146 -11.26 -12.03 -20.71
C GLY A 146 -12.18 -11.79 -19.51
N SER A 147 -13.09 -12.71 -19.23
CA SER A 147 -14.11 -12.66 -18.18
C SER A 147 -13.65 -13.22 -16.83
N CYS A 148 -12.67 -14.13 -16.87
CA CYS A 148 -12.15 -14.82 -15.70
C CYS A 148 -10.67 -14.51 -15.49
N TYR A 149 -10.30 -14.47 -14.21
CA TYR A 149 -8.96 -14.24 -13.71
C TYR A 149 -8.58 -15.40 -12.78
N GLN A 150 -7.29 -15.71 -12.73
CA GLN A 150 -6.76 -16.74 -11.83
C GLN A 150 -5.47 -16.23 -11.21
N VAL A 151 -5.27 -16.49 -9.91
CA VAL A 151 -4.00 -16.22 -9.25
C VAL A 151 -2.95 -17.18 -9.77
N SER A 152 -1.86 -16.66 -10.31
CA SER A 152 -0.79 -17.45 -10.90
C SER A 152 0.17 -17.93 -9.80
N PRO A 153 0.26 -19.23 -9.50
CA PRO A 153 1.17 -19.75 -8.47
C PRO A 153 2.65 -19.69 -8.89
N SER A 154 2.94 -19.42 -10.16
CA SER A 154 4.28 -19.52 -10.73
C SER A 154 4.76 -18.24 -11.42
N GLY A 155 4.16 -17.09 -11.07
CA GLY A 155 4.55 -15.79 -11.61
C GLY A 155 6.03 -15.46 -11.35
N SER A 156 6.66 -14.71 -12.26
CA SER A 156 8.06 -14.30 -12.17
C SER A 156 8.38 -13.56 -10.86
N GLY A 157 7.42 -12.80 -10.34
CA GLY A 157 7.53 -12.10 -9.06
C GLY A 157 7.45 -13.01 -7.83
N GLN A 158 7.09 -14.29 -7.95
CA GLN A 158 7.02 -15.22 -6.81
C GLN A 158 8.41 -15.68 -6.36
N GLN A 159 9.37 -15.82 -7.27
CA GLN A 159 10.74 -16.23 -6.96
C GLN A 159 11.49 -15.23 -6.08
N LEU A 160 10.98 -14.01 -5.96
CA LEU A 160 11.54 -12.98 -5.10
C LEU A 160 11.24 -13.22 -3.60
N PHE A 161 10.19 -13.97 -3.29
CA PHE A 161 9.68 -14.11 -1.92
C PHE A 161 9.98 -15.49 -1.36
N ASP A 162 10.20 -15.51 -0.05
CA ASP A 162 10.22 -16.76 0.69
C ASP A 162 8.78 -17.32 0.82
N HIS A 163 8.63 -18.64 0.79
CA HIS A 163 7.34 -19.34 0.94
C HIS A 163 6.63 -19.00 2.27
N THR A 164 7.40 -18.58 3.29
CA THR A 164 6.85 -18.11 4.56
C THR A 164 6.00 -16.83 4.44
N VAL A 165 6.13 -16.09 3.33
CA VAL A 165 5.32 -14.90 3.04
C VAL A 165 3.89 -15.27 2.67
N ASP A 166 3.68 -16.47 2.09
CA ASP A 166 2.34 -16.90 1.62
C ASP A 166 1.37 -17.20 2.76
N GLN A 167 1.89 -17.41 3.96
CA GLN A 167 1.12 -17.71 5.17
C GLN A 167 0.74 -16.46 5.96
N LEU A 168 1.08 -15.26 5.47
CA LEU A 168 0.85 -14.02 6.20
C LEU A 168 -0.59 -13.52 6.01
N ASP A 169 -1.25 -13.22 7.12
CA ASP A 169 -2.44 -12.38 7.14
C ASP A 169 -2.03 -10.91 6.97
N ILE A 170 -2.30 -10.37 5.79
CA ILE A 170 -1.96 -8.98 5.44
C ILE A 170 -2.74 -7.97 6.28
N LEU A 171 -3.99 -8.26 6.62
CA LEU A 171 -4.81 -7.37 7.44
C LEU A 171 -4.26 -7.30 8.86
N GLU A 172 -3.89 -8.44 9.43
CA GLU A 172 -3.25 -8.49 10.75
C GLU A 172 -1.94 -7.68 10.76
N VAL A 173 -1.06 -7.88 9.78
CA VAL A 173 0.22 -7.16 9.68
C VAL A 173 0.02 -5.64 9.65
N ILE A 174 -0.96 -5.16 8.89
CA ILE A 174 -1.25 -3.73 8.78
C ILE A 174 -1.87 -3.19 10.08
N ASN A 175 -2.77 -3.93 10.70
CA ASN A 175 -3.39 -3.53 11.96
C ASN A 175 -2.37 -3.45 13.10
N SER A 176 -1.52 -4.46 13.26
CA SER A 176 -0.41 -4.40 14.23
C SER A 176 0.55 -3.23 13.93
N GLY A 177 0.80 -2.96 12.65
CA GLY A 177 1.61 -1.80 12.23
C GLY A 177 0.99 -0.46 12.63
N ARG A 178 -0.34 -0.33 12.54
CA ARG A 178 -1.08 0.88 12.98
C ARG A 178 -1.01 1.05 14.48
N GLU A 179 -1.30 -0.01 15.24
CA GLU A 179 -1.25 -0.01 16.70
C GLU A 179 0.13 0.37 17.23
N GLU A 180 1.20 -0.14 16.62
CA GLU A 180 2.57 0.20 16.98
C GLU A 180 2.88 1.68 16.74
N ILE A 181 2.47 2.24 15.59
CA ILE A 181 2.65 3.66 15.26
C ILE A 181 1.88 4.54 16.25
N ASP A 182 0.63 4.18 16.55
CA ASP A 182 -0.21 4.93 17.47
C ASP A 182 0.29 4.86 18.92
N ARG A 183 0.80 3.69 19.36
CA ARG A 183 1.45 3.53 20.66
C ARG A 183 2.66 4.45 20.78
N ARG A 184 3.58 4.40 19.81
CA ARG A 184 4.75 5.28 19.79
C ARG A 184 4.34 6.75 19.82
N LYS A 185 3.35 7.14 19.01
CA LYS A 185 2.85 8.52 18.96
C LYS A 185 2.37 9.00 20.33
N ARG A 186 1.62 8.19 21.09
CA ARG A 186 1.17 8.53 22.45
C ARG A 186 2.33 8.74 23.42
N GLU A 187 3.29 7.82 23.44
CA GLU A 187 4.49 7.94 24.29
C GLU A 187 5.29 9.22 23.98
N TYR A 188 5.40 9.60 22.70
CA TYR A 188 6.04 10.86 22.31
C TYR A 188 5.28 12.10 22.79
N MET A 189 3.96 12.13 22.68
CA MET A 189 3.12 13.26 23.12
C MET A 189 3.14 13.44 24.65
N GLU A 190 3.18 12.34 25.42
CA GLU A 190 3.31 12.39 26.88
C GLU A 190 4.68 12.93 27.32
N LYS A 191 5.76 12.48 26.65
CA LYS A 191 7.13 12.95 26.90
C LYS A 191 7.36 14.40 26.48
N SER A 192 6.62 14.93 25.50
CA SER A 192 6.70 16.34 25.13
C SER A 192 5.88 17.22 26.08
N ASN A 193 4.72 16.75 26.52
CA ASN A 193 3.85 17.49 27.45
C ASN A 193 4.48 17.62 28.85
N SER A 194 5.14 16.57 29.35
CA SER A 194 5.86 16.62 30.63
C SER A 194 7.00 17.64 30.63
N ARG A 195 7.80 17.69 29.56
CA ARG A 195 8.90 18.67 29.40
C ARG A 195 8.44 20.13 29.33
N CYS A 196 7.18 20.40 28.95
CA CYS A 196 6.68 21.77 28.86
C CYS A 196 6.11 22.30 30.18
N LYS A 197 5.80 21.43 31.16
CA LYS A 197 5.24 21.84 32.47
C LYS A 197 6.29 22.23 33.50
N GLU A 198 7.57 22.08 33.20
CA GLU A 198 8.70 22.30 34.12
C GLU A 198 9.39 23.67 33.90
N LYS A 199 8.72 24.59 33.19
CA LYS A 199 9.15 25.98 32.96
C LYS A 199 8.07 26.93 33.44
#